data_AF-A0A814TXT8-F1
#
_entry.id   AF-A0A814TXT8-F1
#
_cell.length_a   1.000
_cell.length_b   1.000
_cell.length_c   1.000
_cell.angle_alpha   90.00
_cell.angle_beta   90.00
_cell.angle_gamma   90.00
#
_symmetry.space_group_name_H-M   'P 1'
#
loop_
_entity.id
_entity.type
_entity.pdbx_description
1 polymer ?
#
loop_
_entity_poly.entity_id
_entity_poly.type
_entity_poly.pdbx_seq_one_letter_code
_entity_poly.pdbx_strand_id
1 'polypeptide(L)'
;MNDKEPLLTTYNKLPIDNDSDNENKSASDWRQYFSRQKTDAKNKSIDDEIEQTTKNTHVSLLQLFRFADCIDLVLMITALCFMLGDVVSSLATIILFGRITGLFATTQFAVDCDNQYQNSVSTIINNTVCPFGIDLNPLNYDRLHKLCHYDNKTILTTLAPLTPLFHENVMHLVYLFFGFSILTFICTVLEYFCCTIAAKRQTSRMSVLLFRSLIQRVSEYIF
;
A
#
# COMPACT_ATOMS: atom_id res chain seq x y z
N MET A 1 27.25 -16.90 -27.52
CA MET A 1 25.84 -17.25 -27.26
C MET A 1 25.06 -15.95 -27.33
N ASN A 2 24.35 -15.80 -28.44
CA ASN A 2 23.51 -14.67 -28.80
C ASN A 2 22.08 -15.04 -28.38
N ASP A 3 21.36 -14.16 -27.70
CA ASP A 3 19.90 -14.13 -27.76
C ASP A 3 19.44 -12.68 -27.79
N LYS A 4 18.94 -12.27 -28.96
CA LYS A 4 18.26 -11.00 -29.22
C LYS A 4 16.76 -11.31 -29.29
N GLU A 5 15.96 -10.59 -28.52
CA GLU A 5 14.51 -10.65 -28.57
C GLU A 5 13.96 -10.07 -29.90
N PRO A 6 12.92 -10.68 -30.50
CA PRO A 6 12.22 -10.11 -31.65
C PRO A 6 11.00 -9.26 -31.26
N LEU A 7 10.91 -8.11 -31.92
CA LEU A 7 9.78 -7.19 -32.00
C LEU A 7 8.50 -7.88 -32.54
N LEU A 8 7.39 -7.73 -31.83
CA LEU A 8 6.05 -8.07 -32.33
C LEU A 8 5.45 -6.89 -33.11
N THR A 9 5.25 -7.10 -34.41
CA THR A 9 4.30 -6.37 -35.26
C THR A 9 3.08 -7.25 -35.50
N THR A 10 1.87 -6.75 -35.28
CA THR A 10 0.67 -7.29 -35.96
C THR A 10 -0.36 -6.19 -36.20
N TYR A 11 -0.55 -5.91 -37.48
CA TYR A 11 -1.61 -5.13 -38.11
C TYR A 11 -2.97 -5.86 -38.05
N ASN A 12 -4.05 -5.09 -38.04
CA ASN A 12 -5.35 -5.39 -38.69
C ASN A 12 -6.24 -4.14 -38.53
N LYS A 13 -7.16 -3.72 -39.42
CA LYS A 13 -7.39 -3.75 -40.87
C LYS A 13 -8.63 -2.82 -41.05
N LEU A 14 -8.64 -1.99 -42.10
CA LEU A 14 -9.68 -1.00 -42.43
C LEU A 14 -11.11 -1.60 -42.59
N PRO A 15 -12.12 -0.72 -42.66
CA PRO A 15 -12.96 -0.70 -43.85
C PRO A 15 -12.97 0.66 -44.57
N ILE A 16 -12.92 0.55 -45.89
CA ILE A 16 -13.20 1.55 -46.92
C ILE A 16 -14.71 1.55 -47.15
N ASP A 17 -15.34 2.70 -47.38
CA ASP A 17 -16.35 2.84 -48.43
C ASP A 17 -16.42 4.28 -48.94
N ASN A 18 -16.59 4.36 -50.26
CA ASN A 18 -16.48 5.50 -51.16
C ASN A 18 -17.81 6.25 -51.34
N ASP A 19 -17.73 7.30 -52.18
CA ASP A 19 -18.78 7.94 -52.98
C ASP A 19 -19.52 9.11 -52.33
N SER A 20 -19.89 10.16 -53.05
CA SER A 20 -19.47 10.76 -54.33
C SER A 20 -20.33 12.01 -54.43
N ASP A 21 -19.79 13.07 -55.02
CA ASP A 21 -20.47 14.36 -55.21
C ASP A 21 -21.86 14.21 -55.86
N ASN A 22 -22.85 14.95 -55.35
CA ASN A 22 -24.00 15.33 -56.16
C ASN A 22 -24.51 16.72 -55.78
N GLU A 23 -24.29 17.65 -56.71
CA GLU A 23 -24.91 18.96 -56.78
C GLU A 23 -26.44 18.81 -56.81
N ASN A 24 -27.14 19.29 -55.78
CA ASN A 24 -28.51 19.79 -55.93
C ASN A 24 -28.81 20.78 -54.78
N LYS A 25 -28.30 22.00 -54.96
CA LYS A 25 -28.81 23.21 -54.31
C LYS A 25 -30.23 23.47 -54.83
N SER A 26 -31.08 24.01 -53.95
CA SER A 26 -32.35 24.70 -54.25
C SER A 26 -33.68 24.04 -53.83
N ALA A 27 -33.71 23.29 -52.72
CA ALA A 27 -34.98 23.03 -52.01
C ALA A 27 -34.89 22.75 -50.49
N SER A 28 -33.70 22.74 -49.89
CA SER A 28 -33.53 22.38 -48.47
C SER A 28 -33.46 23.56 -47.49
N ASP A 29 -33.41 24.80 -47.99
CA ASP A 29 -33.10 25.98 -47.17
C ASP A 29 -34.28 26.45 -46.27
N TRP A 30 -35.52 26.04 -46.57
CA TRP A 30 -36.68 26.40 -45.73
C TRP A 30 -36.95 25.42 -44.59
N ARG A 31 -36.39 24.21 -44.59
CA ARG A 31 -36.58 23.25 -43.48
C ARG A 31 -35.72 23.58 -42.27
N GLN A 32 -34.58 24.26 -42.46
CA GLN A 32 -33.65 24.55 -41.37
C GLN A 32 -34.13 25.70 -40.46
N TYR A 33 -35.00 26.59 -40.97
CA TYR A 33 -35.59 27.69 -40.18
C TYR A 33 -36.72 27.22 -39.25
N PHE A 34 -37.53 26.22 -39.64
CA PHE A 34 -38.62 25.72 -38.81
C PHE A 34 -38.23 24.63 -37.79
N SER A 35 -37.06 24.00 -37.95
CA SER A 35 -36.53 23.05 -36.95
C SER A 35 -35.78 23.73 -35.80
N ARG A 36 -35.49 25.04 -35.86
CA ARG A 36 -34.86 25.78 -34.74
C ARG A 36 -35.86 26.32 -33.72
N GLN A 37 -37.08 26.69 -34.11
CA GLN A 37 -38.03 27.28 -33.14
C GLN A 37 -38.82 26.26 -32.29
N LYS A 38 -38.81 24.97 -32.64
CA LYS A 38 -39.47 23.93 -31.81
C LYS A 38 -38.56 23.27 -30.77
N THR A 39 -37.25 23.45 -30.86
CA THR A 39 -36.28 22.94 -29.88
C THR A 39 -36.04 23.89 -28.71
N ASP A 40 -36.20 25.20 -28.90
CA ASP A 40 -35.73 26.16 -27.88
C ASP A 40 -36.78 26.48 -26.79
N ALA A 41 -38.06 26.13 -27.03
CA ALA A 41 -39.12 26.26 -26.02
C ALA A 41 -39.50 24.93 -25.35
N LYS A 42 -39.02 23.79 -25.84
CA LYS A 42 -39.27 22.47 -25.24
C LYS A 42 -38.03 21.86 -24.56
N ASN A 43 -36.82 22.31 -24.86
CA ASN A 43 -35.63 21.88 -24.10
C ASN A 43 -35.45 22.66 -22.78
N LYS A 44 -36.05 23.84 -22.63
CA LYS A 44 -35.92 24.62 -21.38
C LYS A 44 -36.73 24.05 -20.20
N SER A 45 -37.62 23.08 -20.42
CA SER A 45 -38.29 22.35 -19.33
C SER A 45 -37.77 20.92 -19.15
N ILE A 46 -36.89 20.44 -20.04
CA ILE A 46 -36.32 19.09 -19.95
C ILE A 46 -34.91 19.17 -19.37
N ASP A 47 -34.13 20.20 -19.69
CA ASP A 47 -32.80 20.37 -19.09
C ASP A 47 -32.89 20.74 -17.60
N ASP A 48 -33.88 21.53 -17.17
CA ASP A 48 -34.13 21.79 -15.73
C ASP A 48 -34.69 20.55 -14.98
N GLU A 49 -35.30 19.58 -15.67
CA GLU A 49 -35.81 18.32 -15.09
C GLU A 49 -34.75 17.19 -15.12
N ILE A 50 -33.83 17.23 -16.10
CA ILE A 50 -32.65 16.35 -16.18
C ILE A 50 -31.55 16.82 -15.21
N GLU A 51 -31.40 18.12 -14.99
CA GLU A 51 -30.46 18.70 -14.01
C GLU A 51 -30.99 18.57 -12.56
N GLN A 52 -32.30 18.38 -12.37
CA GLN A 52 -32.91 18.06 -11.07
C GLN A 52 -32.95 16.55 -10.77
N THR A 53 -32.89 15.67 -11.78
CA THR A 53 -32.71 14.22 -11.60
C THR A 53 -31.25 13.79 -11.42
N THR A 54 -30.29 14.68 -11.71
CA THR A 54 -28.87 14.56 -11.33
C THR A 54 -28.56 15.24 -9.99
N LYS A 55 -29.58 15.59 -9.20
CA LYS A 55 -29.42 16.01 -7.81
C LYS A 55 -29.14 14.79 -6.93
N ASN A 56 -27.89 14.32 -6.98
CA ASN A 56 -27.23 13.40 -6.03
C ASN A 56 -28.19 12.61 -5.14
N THR A 57 -28.93 11.67 -5.72
CA THR A 57 -29.64 10.65 -4.94
C THR A 57 -28.60 9.67 -4.43
N HIS A 58 -27.88 10.07 -3.39
CA HIS A 58 -27.01 9.16 -2.65
C HIS A 58 -27.88 8.10 -1.99
N VAL A 59 -27.79 6.89 -2.53
CA VAL A 59 -28.39 5.71 -1.91
C VAL A 59 -27.58 5.41 -0.65
N SER A 60 -28.25 5.27 0.49
CA SER A 60 -27.57 4.90 1.74
C SER A 60 -26.89 3.54 1.59
N LEU A 61 -25.69 3.37 2.17
CA LEU A 61 -24.97 2.08 2.14
C LEU A 61 -25.82 0.93 2.72
N LEU A 62 -26.65 1.22 3.72
CA LEU A 62 -27.58 0.24 4.28
C LEU A 62 -28.65 -0.20 3.27
N GLN A 63 -29.09 0.69 2.38
CA GLN A 63 -30.01 0.34 1.30
C GLN A 63 -29.33 -0.52 0.24
N LEU A 64 -28.02 -0.35 0.02
CA LEU A 64 -27.24 -1.21 -0.87
C LEU A 64 -27.17 -2.65 -0.34
N PHE A 65 -27.03 -2.81 0.98
CA PHE A 65 -26.96 -4.12 1.65
C PHE A 65 -28.32 -4.77 1.91
N ARG A 66 -29.44 -4.11 1.58
CA ARG A 66 -30.78 -4.70 1.72
C ARG A 66 -30.95 -6.01 0.90
N PHE A 67 -30.13 -6.20 -0.13
CA PHE A 67 -30.16 -7.40 -0.98
C PHE A 67 -29.16 -8.50 -0.55
N ALA A 68 -28.39 -8.25 0.51
CA ALA A 68 -27.45 -9.23 1.04
C ALA A 68 -28.20 -10.29 1.88
N ASP A 69 -27.87 -11.57 1.65
CA ASP A 69 -28.37 -12.64 2.51
C ASP A 69 -27.59 -12.68 3.84
N CYS A 70 -28.09 -13.45 4.80
CA CYS A 70 -27.37 -13.75 6.03
C CYS A 70 -25.95 -14.29 5.77
N ILE A 71 -25.77 -15.12 4.74
CA ILE A 71 -24.43 -15.65 4.38
C ILE A 71 -23.52 -14.55 3.85
N ASP A 72 -24.04 -13.64 3.02
CA ASP A 72 -23.26 -12.53 2.46
C ASP A 72 -22.86 -11.56 3.58
N LEU A 73 -23.76 -11.32 4.54
CA LEU A 73 -23.49 -10.53 5.74
C LEU A 73 -22.40 -11.16 6.61
N VAL A 74 -22.45 -12.48 6.86
CA VAL A 74 -21.39 -13.18 7.60
C VAL A 74 -20.05 -13.08 6.87
N LEU A 75 -20.02 -13.28 5.55
CA LEU A 75 -18.81 -13.17 4.74
C LEU A 75 -18.19 -11.76 4.80
N MET A 76 -19.02 -10.71 4.75
CA MET A 76 -18.55 -9.33 4.87
C MET A 76 -18.01 -9.02 6.26
N ILE A 77 -18.66 -9.50 7.33
CA ILE A 77 -18.15 -9.32 8.70
C ILE A 77 -16.81 -10.05 8.85
N THR A 78 -16.68 -11.28 8.33
CA THR A 78 -15.41 -12.00 8.38
C THR A 78 -14.31 -11.29 7.59
N ALA A 79 -14.63 -10.73 6.42
CA ALA A 79 -13.68 -9.94 5.64
C ALA A 79 -13.23 -8.69 6.42
N LEU A 80 -14.16 -8.01 7.10
CA LEU A 80 -13.84 -6.86 7.95
C LEU A 80 -12.90 -7.26 9.10
N CYS A 81 -13.11 -8.42 9.73
CA CYS A 81 -12.20 -8.92 10.76
C CYS A 81 -10.79 -9.18 10.21
N PHE A 82 -10.66 -9.74 9.00
CA PHE A 82 -9.36 -9.94 8.35
C PHE A 82 -8.69 -8.60 8.00
N MET A 83 -9.45 -7.64 7.47
CA MET A 83 -8.96 -6.29 7.19
C MET A 83 -8.39 -5.62 8.45
N LEU A 84 -9.12 -5.69 9.57
CA LEU A 84 -8.64 -5.16 10.85
C LEU A 84 -7.38 -5.89 11.32
N GLY A 85 -7.33 -7.22 11.15
CA GLY A 85 -6.15 -8.02 11.45
C GLY A 85 -4.93 -7.59 10.64
N ASP A 86 -5.12 -7.29 9.36
CA ASP A 86 -4.05 -6.85 8.47
C ASP A 86 -3.49 -5.47 8.85
N VAL A 87 -4.37 -4.54 9.21
CA VAL A 87 -3.96 -3.21 9.72
C VAL A 87 -3.13 -3.35 11.01
N VAL A 88 -3.57 -4.20 11.94
CA VAL A 88 -2.84 -4.45 13.19
C VAL A 88 -1.49 -5.13 12.93
N SER A 89 -1.43 -6.11 12.02
CA SER A 89 -0.20 -6.78 11.62
C SER A 89 0.82 -5.80 11.01
N SER A 90 0.34 -4.89 10.15
CA SER A 90 1.16 -3.83 9.56
C SER A 90 1.74 -2.89 10.63
N LEU A 91 0.94 -2.51 11.63
CA LEU A 91 1.41 -1.67 12.73
C LEU A 91 2.43 -2.41 13.62
N ALA A 92 2.20 -3.69 13.91
CA ALA A 92 3.14 -4.53 14.66
C ALA A 92 4.49 -4.63 13.94
N THR A 93 4.46 -4.75 12.62
CA THR A 93 5.65 -4.79 11.76
C THR A 93 6.51 -3.52 11.89
N ILE A 94 5.87 -2.35 11.93
CA ILE A 94 6.57 -1.06 12.14
C ILE A 94 7.26 -1.02 13.51
N ILE A 95 6.57 -1.48 14.56
CA ILE A 95 7.14 -1.52 15.92
C ILE A 95 8.36 -2.45 15.96
N LEU A 96 8.27 -3.63 15.35
CA LEU A 96 9.37 -4.59 15.28
C LEU A 96 10.57 -4.02 14.52
N PHE A 97 10.32 -3.34 13.39
CA PHE A 97 11.36 -2.67 12.63
C PHE A 97 12.10 -1.63 13.49
N GLY A 98 11.38 -0.87 14.32
CA GLY A 98 11.97 0.05 15.29
C GLY A 98 12.88 -0.65 16.31
N ARG A 99 12.47 -1.82 16.82
CA ARG A 99 13.30 -2.61 17.76
C ARG A 99 14.56 -3.15 17.11
N ILE A 100 14.46 -3.68 15.90
CA ILE A 100 15.61 -4.17 15.12
C ILE A 100 16.59 -3.01 14.87
N THR A 101 16.09 -1.86 14.42
CA THR A 101 16.91 -0.67 14.17
C THR A 101 17.60 -0.18 15.44
N GLY A 102 16.89 -0.17 16.58
CA GLY A 102 17.47 0.16 17.88
C GLY A 102 18.60 -0.78 18.29
N LEU A 103 18.42 -2.09 18.10
CA LEU A 103 19.46 -3.08 18.34
C LEU A 103 20.70 -2.82 17.47
N PHE A 104 20.51 -2.59 16.16
CA PHE A 104 21.62 -2.26 15.26
C PHE A 104 22.36 -0.98 15.68
N ALA A 105 21.63 0.09 16.02
CA ALA A 105 22.25 1.33 16.49
C ALA A 105 23.12 1.09 17.72
N THR A 106 22.60 0.38 18.74
CA THR A 106 23.37 0.08 19.95
C THR A 106 24.61 -0.77 19.68
N THR A 107 24.53 -1.74 18.75
CA THR A 107 25.70 -2.54 18.38
C THR A 107 26.77 -1.74 17.64
N GLN A 108 26.38 -0.82 16.74
CA GLN A 108 27.33 0.03 16.03
C GLN A 108 28.06 0.96 17.01
N PHE A 109 27.34 1.60 17.93
CA PHE A 109 27.97 2.42 18.97
C PHE A 109 28.97 1.64 19.83
N ALA A 110 28.64 0.40 20.20
CA ALA A 110 29.56 -0.44 20.97
C ALA A 110 30.83 -0.79 20.19
N VAL A 111 30.70 -1.11 18.89
CA VAL A 111 31.83 -1.42 18.01
C VAL A 111 32.71 -0.19 17.76
N ASP A 112 32.12 0.99 17.55
CA ASP A 112 32.87 2.23 17.34
C ASP A 112 33.67 2.64 18.58
N CYS A 113 33.09 2.48 19.78
CA CYS A 113 33.80 2.73 21.03
C CYS A 113 34.99 1.78 21.22
N ASP A 114 34.85 0.49 20.89
CA ASP A 114 35.94 -0.49 21.00
C ASP A 114 37.07 -0.18 20.00
N ASN A 115 36.73 0.14 18.74
CA ASN A 115 37.70 0.54 17.73
C ASN A 115 38.46 1.82 18.12
N GLN A 116 37.78 2.81 18.68
CA GLN A 116 38.42 4.04 19.16
C GLN A 116 39.36 3.77 20.34
N TYR A 117 38.98 2.87 21.25
CA TYR A 117 39.84 2.45 22.35
C TYR A 117 41.10 1.74 21.85
N GLN A 118 40.96 0.75 20.96
CA GLN A 118 42.09 0.02 20.36
C GLN A 118 43.06 0.95 19.61
N ASN A 119 42.53 1.91 18.85
CA ASN A 119 43.35 2.90 18.14
C ASN A 119 44.09 3.84 19.10
N SER A 120 43.47 4.20 20.23
CA SER A 120 44.12 5.03 21.25
C SER A 120 45.23 4.27 21.98
N VAL A 121 45.00 3.00 22.31
CA VAL A 121 46.00 2.13 22.95
C VAL A 121 47.18 1.86 22.02
N SER A 122 46.94 1.55 20.74
CA SER A 122 48.02 1.31 19.77
C SER A 122 48.86 2.57 19.50
N THR A 123 48.24 3.75 19.50
CA THR A 123 48.95 5.04 19.38
C THR A 123 49.81 5.32 20.60
N ILE A 124 49.34 5.02 21.82
CA ILE A 124 50.14 5.15 23.03
C ILE A 124 51.33 4.18 22.98
N ILE A 125 51.10 2.90 22.67
CA ILE A 125 52.16 1.88 22.63
C ILE A 125 53.25 2.24 21.60
N ASN A 126 52.87 2.64 20.40
CA ASN A 126 53.84 3.04 19.36
C ASN A 126 54.61 4.33 19.69
N ASN A 127 54.02 5.25 20.48
CA ASN A 127 54.70 6.47 20.92
C ASN A 127 55.44 6.31 22.26
N THR A 128 55.24 5.22 23.00
CA THR A 128 55.99 4.88 24.23
C THR A 128 57.22 4.00 23.99
N VAL A 129 57.53 3.62 22.76
CA VAL A 129 58.87 3.12 22.41
C VAL A 129 59.82 4.30 22.19
N CYS A 130 60.03 5.08 23.25
CA CYS A 130 61.15 6.00 23.38
C CYS A 130 61.94 5.60 24.64
N PRO A 131 63.26 5.35 24.54
CA PRO A 131 64.10 4.89 25.65
C PRO A 131 64.52 6.03 26.60
N PHE A 132 63.69 7.05 26.80
CA PHE A 132 64.03 8.19 27.66
C PHE A 132 62.86 8.59 28.55
N GLY A 133 63.16 8.67 29.85
CA GLY A 133 62.24 9.04 30.91
C GLY A 133 61.63 10.42 30.67
N ILE A 134 60.33 10.42 30.40
CA ILE A 134 59.49 11.61 30.51
C ILE A 134 58.76 11.48 31.84
N ASP A 135 59.09 12.41 32.74
CA ASP A 135 58.48 12.56 34.05
C ASP A 135 57.01 12.96 33.87
N LEU A 136 56.11 11.98 33.90
CA LEU A 136 54.67 12.16 33.75
C LEU A 136 54.11 12.73 35.06
N ASN A 137 53.82 14.02 35.04
CA ASN A 137 53.18 14.73 36.14
C ASN A 137 51.79 14.10 36.43
N PRO A 138 51.56 13.48 37.61
CA PRO A 138 50.40 12.61 37.87
C PRO A 138 49.04 13.32 38.01
N LEU A 139 49.01 14.66 38.00
CA LEU A 139 47.81 15.43 38.36
C LEU A 139 46.71 15.53 37.28
N ASN A 140 46.99 15.19 36.03
CA ASN A 140 46.00 15.31 34.94
C ASN A 140 45.36 13.97 34.51
N TYR A 141 45.83 12.85 35.05
CA TYR A 141 45.21 11.54 34.78
C TYR A 141 43.86 11.38 35.51
N ASP A 142 43.70 12.02 36.66
CA ASP A 142 42.48 11.87 37.48
C ASP A 142 41.22 12.42 36.80
N ARG A 143 41.34 13.41 35.90
CA ARG A 143 40.17 13.92 35.15
C ARG A 143 39.80 13.06 33.94
N LEU A 144 40.76 12.41 33.29
CA LEU A 144 40.47 11.48 32.19
C LEU A 144 39.92 10.15 32.71
N HIS A 145 40.44 9.68 33.85
CA HIS A 145 39.96 8.46 34.50
C HIS A 145 38.53 8.61 35.05
N LYS A 146 38.10 9.84 35.40
CA LYS A 146 36.74 10.09 35.93
C LYS A 146 35.65 10.12 34.87
N LEU A 147 35.97 10.39 33.59
CA LEU A 147 35.02 10.20 32.47
C LEU A 147 34.99 8.76 31.96
N CYS A 148 36.04 7.97 32.23
CA CYS A 148 36.16 6.56 31.83
C CYS A 148 36.20 5.59 33.02
N HIS A 149 35.60 5.96 34.16
CA HIS A 149 35.34 5.02 35.26
C HIS A 149 34.12 4.15 34.93
N TYR A 150 34.12 3.57 33.73
CA TYR A 150 33.32 2.40 33.41
C TYR A 150 34.28 1.23 33.62
N ASP A 151 33.96 0.36 34.57
CA ASP A 151 34.84 -0.70 35.09
C ASP A 151 35.37 -1.60 33.96
N ASN A 152 36.62 -1.36 33.57
CA ASN A 152 37.28 -1.92 32.38
C ASN A 152 37.40 -3.44 32.40
N LYS A 153 37.34 -4.07 33.58
CA LYS A 153 37.36 -5.54 33.70
C LYS A 153 36.00 -6.16 33.44
N THR A 154 34.91 -5.46 33.73
CA THR A 154 33.55 -5.95 33.47
C THR A 154 33.20 -5.79 31.99
N ILE A 155 33.65 -4.72 31.33
CA ILE A 155 33.39 -4.40 29.93
C ILE A 155 34.06 -5.40 28.98
N LEU A 156 35.34 -5.72 29.18
CA LEU A 156 36.06 -6.61 28.26
C LEU A 156 35.55 -8.07 28.32
N THR A 157 35.08 -8.54 29.48
CA THR A 157 34.40 -9.85 29.59
C THR A 157 32.91 -9.81 29.23
N THR A 158 32.27 -8.63 29.16
CA THR A 158 30.88 -8.52 28.70
C THR A 158 30.75 -8.30 27.19
N LEU A 159 31.76 -7.77 26.49
CA LEU A 159 31.72 -7.63 25.02
C LEU A 159 31.98 -8.93 24.25
N ALA A 160 32.80 -9.86 24.77
CA ALA A 160 33.08 -11.12 24.08
C ALA A 160 31.86 -12.05 23.88
N PRO A 161 30.86 -12.12 24.79
CA PRO A 161 29.63 -12.87 24.58
C PRO A 161 28.45 -12.03 24.02
N LEU A 162 28.64 -10.80 23.56
CA LEU A 162 27.53 -10.01 22.99
C LEU A 162 27.02 -10.59 21.66
N THR A 163 27.87 -11.29 20.91
CA THR A 163 27.54 -11.87 19.60
C THR A 163 26.48 -12.98 19.65
N PRO A 164 26.54 -14.01 20.54
CA PRO A 164 25.51 -15.04 20.59
C PRO A 164 24.15 -14.50 21.06
N LEU A 165 24.13 -13.62 22.08
CA LEU A 165 22.89 -13.06 22.61
C LEU A 165 22.22 -12.08 21.63
N PHE A 166 23.03 -11.28 20.92
CA PHE A 166 22.52 -10.45 19.83
C PHE A 166 21.95 -11.30 18.69
N HIS A 167 22.68 -12.35 18.29
CA HIS A 167 22.25 -13.25 17.22
C HIS A 167 20.92 -13.93 17.57
N GLU A 168 20.77 -14.45 18.79
CA GLU A 168 19.52 -15.08 19.25
C GLU A 168 18.34 -14.11 19.22
N ASN A 169 18.51 -12.88 19.74
CA ASN A 169 17.46 -11.86 19.74
C ASN A 169 17.06 -11.42 18.32
N VAL A 170 18.04 -11.22 17.45
CA VAL A 170 17.79 -10.86 16.05
C VAL A 170 17.09 -12.00 15.33
N MET A 171 17.50 -13.25 15.53
CA MET A 171 16.84 -14.42 14.93
C MET A 171 15.39 -14.54 15.38
N HIS A 172 15.08 -14.35 16.67
CA HIS A 172 13.69 -14.34 17.15
C HIS A 172 12.84 -13.25 16.48
N LEU A 173 13.39 -12.04 16.32
CA LEU A 173 12.71 -10.95 15.63
C LEU A 173 12.49 -11.25 14.15
N VAL A 174 13.46 -11.87 13.48
CA VAL A 174 13.36 -12.28 12.07
C VAL A 174 12.28 -13.36 11.88
N TYR A 175 12.26 -14.40 12.73
CA TYR A 175 11.24 -15.44 12.68
C TYR A 175 9.83 -14.87 12.91
N LEU A 176 9.71 -13.95 13.85
CA LEU A 176 8.44 -13.31 14.18
C LEU A 176 7.96 -12.38 13.04
N PHE A 177 8.88 -11.67 12.38
CA PHE A 177 8.59 -10.89 11.16
C PHE A 177 8.12 -11.78 9.99
N PHE A 178 8.80 -12.91 9.77
CA PHE A 178 8.41 -13.88 8.76
C PHE A 178 7.03 -14.49 9.05
N GLY A 179 6.75 -14.80 10.32
CA GLY A 179 5.44 -15.28 10.77
C GLY A 179 4.32 -14.27 10.48
N PHE A 180 4.52 -12.99 10.82
CA PHE A 180 3.55 -11.94 10.50
C PHE A 180 3.36 -11.76 8.98
N SER A 181 4.43 -11.88 8.20
CA SER A 181 4.35 -11.76 6.74
C SER A 181 3.46 -12.86 6.12
N ILE A 182 3.65 -14.12 6.56
CA ILE A 182 2.80 -15.24 6.13
C ILE A 182 1.36 -15.06 6.60
N LEU A 183 1.17 -14.65 7.86
CA LEU A 183 -0.16 -14.45 8.44
C LEU A 183 -0.93 -13.36 7.68
N THR A 184 -0.29 -12.21 7.43
CA THR A 184 -0.85 -11.13 6.62
C THR A 184 -1.21 -11.64 5.23
N PHE A 185 -0.31 -12.36 4.55
CA PHE A 185 -0.60 -12.90 3.23
C PHE A 185 -1.84 -13.80 3.22
N ILE A 186 -1.98 -14.70 4.20
CA ILE A 186 -3.16 -15.58 4.32
C ILE A 186 -4.43 -14.75 4.59
N CYS A 187 -4.37 -13.77 5.51
CA CYS A 187 -5.49 -12.89 5.82
C CYS A 187 -5.94 -12.10 4.59
N THR A 188 -5.03 -11.50 3.84
CA THR A 188 -5.33 -10.74 2.62
C THR A 188 -5.99 -11.63 1.56
N VAL A 189 -5.49 -12.85 1.38
CA VAL A 189 -6.09 -13.80 0.43
C VAL A 189 -7.52 -14.17 0.85
N LEU A 190 -7.73 -14.49 2.13
CA LEU A 190 -9.06 -14.83 2.66
C LEU A 190 -10.03 -13.64 2.58
N GLU A 191 -9.57 -12.44 2.91
CA GLU A 191 -10.33 -11.19 2.76
C GLU A 191 -10.77 -11.01 1.31
N TYR A 192 -9.82 -11.09 0.37
CA TYR A 192 -10.09 -10.94 -1.06
C TYR A 192 -11.12 -11.96 -1.56
N PHE A 193 -10.98 -13.24 -1.16
CA PHE A 193 -11.94 -14.28 -1.51
C PHE A 193 -13.33 -14.01 -0.93
N CYS A 194 -13.43 -13.65 0.35
CA CYS A 194 -14.71 -13.36 1.00
C CYS A 194 -15.42 -12.16 0.34
N CYS A 195 -14.69 -11.07 0.12
CA CYS A 195 -15.20 -9.87 -0.56
C CYS A 195 -15.66 -10.18 -1.99
N THR A 196 -14.86 -10.93 -2.76
CA THR A 196 -15.19 -11.25 -4.16
C THR A 196 -16.41 -12.16 -4.26
N ILE A 197 -16.53 -13.16 -3.40
CA ILE A 197 -17.68 -14.06 -3.37
C ILE A 197 -18.95 -13.29 -2.98
N ALA A 198 -18.90 -12.48 -1.92
CA ALA A 198 -20.03 -11.67 -1.47
C ALA A 198 -20.47 -10.68 -2.56
N ALA A 199 -19.52 -9.96 -3.18
CA ALA A 199 -19.80 -9.00 -4.25
C ALA A 199 -20.42 -9.66 -5.49
N LYS A 200 -19.93 -10.85 -5.88
CA LYS A 200 -20.48 -11.61 -7.02
C LYS A 200 -21.91 -12.04 -6.76
N ARG A 201 -22.21 -12.55 -5.56
CA ARG A 201 -23.57 -12.97 -5.17
C ARG A 201 -24.53 -11.79 -5.13
N GLN A 202 -24.12 -10.67 -4.54
CA GLN A 202 -24.93 -9.46 -4.46
C GLN A 202 -25.23 -8.89 -5.85
N THR A 203 -24.21 -8.78 -6.71
CA THR A 203 -24.38 -8.28 -8.09
C THR A 203 -25.32 -9.17 -8.90
N SER A 204 -25.15 -10.51 -8.84
CA SER A 204 -26.00 -11.44 -9.58
C SER A 204 -27.49 -11.31 -9.21
N ARG A 205 -27.79 -11.17 -7.91
CA ARG A 205 -29.18 -10.96 -7.45
C ARG A 205 -29.73 -9.61 -7.88
N MET A 206 -28.92 -8.56 -7.76
CA MET A 206 -29.31 -7.22 -8.18
C MET A 206 -29.66 -7.21 -9.68
N SER A 207 -28.87 -7.85 -10.52
CA SER A 207 -29.14 -7.97 -11.96
C SER A 207 -30.48 -8.67 -12.25
N VAL A 208 -30.78 -9.77 -11.56
CA VAL A 208 -32.06 -10.49 -11.74
C VAL A 208 -33.26 -9.63 -11.32
N LEU A 209 -33.15 -8.92 -10.20
CA LEU A 209 -34.23 -8.04 -9.72
C LEU A 209 -34.44 -6.82 -10.64
N LEU A 210 -33.35 -6.24 -11.14
CA LEU A 210 -33.42 -5.14 -12.12
C LEU A 210 -34.08 -5.61 -13.41
N PHE A 211 -33.66 -6.77 -13.94
CA PHE A 211 -34.24 -7.32 -15.16
C PHE A 211 -35.75 -7.60 -15.01
N ARG A 212 -36.16 -8.21 -13.89
CA ARG A 212 -37.58 -8.44 -13.60
C ARG A 212 -38.38 -7.13 -13.51
N SER A 213 -37.82 -6.12 -12.84
CA SER A 213 -38.47 -4.80 -12.71
C SER A 213 -38.63 -4.10 -14.05
N LEU A 214 -37.63 -4.22 -14.94
CA LEU A 214 -37.69 -3.66 -16.29
C LEU A 214 -38.77 -4.34 -17.13
N ILE A 215 -38.85 -5.67 -17.11
CA ILE A 215 -39.88 -6.41 -17.86
C ILE A 215 -41.29 -6.03 -17.40
N GLN A 216 -41.52 -5.91 -16.09
CA GLN A 216 -42.83 -5.52 -15.56
C GLN A 216 -43.26 -4.14 -16.07
N ARG A 217 -42.36 -3.16 -16.02
CA ARG A 217 -42.62 -1.83 -16.57
C ARG A 217 -42.93 -1.88 -18.07
N VAL A 218 -42.12 -2.61 -18.85
CA VAL A 218 -42.35 -2.75 -20.29
C VAL A 218 -43.71 -3.39 -20.59
N SER A 219 -44.11 -4.40 -19.82
CA SER A 219 -45.42 -5.04 -19.96
C SER A 219 -46.56 -4.06 -19.69
N GLU A 220 -46.44 -3.18 -18.70
CA GLU A 220 -47.45 -2.16 -18.39
C GLU A 220 -47.58 -1.09 -19.49
N TYR A 221 -46.54 -0.87 -20.30
CA TYR A 221 -46.62 0.07 -21.43
C TYR A 221 -47.24 -0.55 -22.69
N ILE A 222 -47.29 -1.87 -22.79
CA ILE A 222 -47.78 -2.58 -23.98
C ILE A 222 -49.30 -2.82 -23.93
N PHE A 223 -49.87 -2.96 -22.73
CA PHE A 223 -51.30 -3.20 -22.51
C PHE A 223 -52.04 -1.93 -22.09
#